data_AF-A0A9E0H6Y0-F1
#
_entry.id   AF-A0A9E0H6Y0-F1
#
_cell.length_a   1.000
_cell.length_b   1.000
_cell.length_c   1.000
_cell.angle_alpha   90.00
_cell.angle_beta   90.00
_cell.angle_gamma   90.00
#
_symmetry.space_group_name_H-M   'P 1'
#
loop_
_entity.id
_entity.type
_entity.pdbx_description
1 polymer ?
#
loop_
_entity_poly.entity_id
_entity_poly.type
_entity_poly.pdbx_seq_one_letter_code
_entity_poly.pdbx_strand_id
1 'polypeptide(L)'
;MPRLSAAAVPAAAMLAACGAAPSLRPATLDPKTAASIQVGVVGGVARFCPGGAAVQLDVAVATTDGRVLDSWSSGEGRAGRLPFSTFEWTTSWGAVDGDGFVRLPDDPLAAIGRTVAIEVRVAERPDLRGQVTLTPDFGCGGSVGGSGIAGTSGFGGSSGAPGAGGRADDGSHGAETGQRGGPGDHGSHGGDGGPGPAVVAWLGYVETGGERLAILRARVHGQVQTAVFDPAGEPWAVVAFGGQGGSGGRGGDGGPGGTGGAGRAPTSGSSGSGSGSSEGDPGSDGGDGGDGGQGGDGGDGGDGGPGGGLELTYDAAFPELATLVVTDTRGGAAGDGGYPGGGGQGGSGGTGARRGRDGQPGAAGRSGSDGREGAPGTAPVVRAGDIRAAFSDLGERGLVLAAPR
;
A
#
# COMPACT_ATOMS: atom_id res chain seq x y z
N MET A 1 39.78 24.74 -11.10
CA MET A 1 39.81 23.65 -12.09
C MET A 1 41.04 22.78 -11.83
N PRO A 2 40.92 21.64 -11.11
CA PRO A 2 42.01 20.68 -11.03
C PRO A 2 41.82 19.54 -12.04
N ARG A 3 42.94 19.09 -12.62
CA ARG A 3 43.04 17.99 -13.57
C ARG A 3 42.99 16.65 -12.84
N LEU A 4 42.12 15.74 -13.29
CA LEU A 4 42.07 14.34 -12.87
C LEU A 4 43.04 13.51 -13.72
N SER A 5 44.05 12.93 -13.07
CA SER A 5 44.92 11.91 -13.64
C SER A 5 44.25 10.55 -13.57
N ALA A 6 44.19 9.84 -14.71
CA ALA A 6 43.72 8.47 -14.80
C ALA A 6 44.85 7.51 -14.40
N ALA A 7 44.62 6.70 -13.36
CA ALA A 7 45.46 5.56 -13.00
C ALA A 7 44.77 4.27 -13.46
N ALA A 8 45.50 3.44 -14.21
CA ALA A 8 45.06 2.14 -14.69
C ALA A 8 45.02 1.12 -13.55
N VAL A 9 43.89 0.42 -13.40
CA VAL A 9 43.68 -0.66 -12.42
C VAL A 9 43.91 -2.01 -13.12
N PRO A 10 44.67 -2.96 -12.53
CA PRO A 10 44.88 -4.28 -13.12
C PRO A 10 43.65 -5.18 -12.92
N ALA A 11 43.31 -5.92 -13.97
CA ALA A 11 42.24 -6.93 -13.95
C ALA A 11 42.70 -8.18 -13.17
N ALA A 12 42.18 -8.36 -11.96
CA ALA A 12 42.33 -9.58 -11.19
C ALA A 12 41.18 -10.56 -11.53
N ALA A 13 41.53 -11.76 -11.98
CA ALA A 13 40.59 -12.84 -12.25
C ALA A 13 39.96 -13.35 -10.95
N MET A 14 38.65 -13.15 -10.79
CA MET A 14 37.87 -13.72 -9.70
C MET A 14 37.48 -15.16 -10.03
N LEU A 15 38.01 -16.12 -9.26
CA LEU A 15 37.50 -17.48 -9.17
C LEU A 15 36.18 -17.45 -8.38
N ALA A 16 35.07 -17.69 -9.08
CA ALA A 16 33.75 -17.83 -8.48
C ALA A 16 33.68 -19.15 -7.71
N ALA A 17 33.90 -19.10 -6.39
CA ALA A 17 33.56 -20.18 -5.49
C ALA A 17 32.03 -20.29 -5.40
N CYS A 18 31.48 -21.46 -5.75
CA CYS A 18 30.06 -21.79 -5.54
C CYS A 18 29.76 -21.85 -4.04
N GLY A 19 29.54 -20.70 -3.41
CA GLY A 19 29.03 -20.60 -2.05
C GLY A 19 27.60 -21.12 -2.01
N ALA A 20 27.31 -22.03 -1.07
CA ALA A 20 25.97 -22.53 -0.81
C ALA A 20 25.00 -21.34 -0.62
N ALA A 21 23.81 -21.42 -1.23
CA ALA A 21 22.79 -20.39 -1.09
C ALA A 21 22.55 -20.10 0.41
N PRO A 22 22.53 -18.82 0.84
CA PRO A 22 22.34 -18.47 2.23
C PRO A 22 21.04 -19.10 2.75
N SER A 23 21.13 -19.82 3.87
CA SER A 23 19.97 -20.47 4.46
C SER A 23 18.92 -19.41 4.80
N LEU A 24 17.70 -19.56 4.27
CA LEU A 24 16.55 -18.66 4.54
C LEU A 24 16.05 -18.74 6.00
N ARG A 25 16.78 -19.42 6.89
CA ARG A 25 16.38 -19.65 8.27
C ARG A 25 16.94 -18.55 9.19
N PRO A 26 16.15 -18.10 10.18
CA PRO A 26 16.67 -17.29 11.27
C PRO A 26 17.85 -17.97 11.95
N ALA A 27 18.78 -17.17 12.49
CA ALA A 27 19.86 -17.69 13.30
C ALA A 27 19.30 -18.25 14.62
N THR A 28 19.98 -19.27 15.14
CA THR A 28 19.72 -19.81 16.49
C THR A 28 20.92 -19.47 17.36
N LEU A 29 20.66 -18.83 18.50
CA LEU A 29 21.69 -18.55 19.51
C LEU A 29 21.85 -19.77 20.41
N ASP A 30 23.09 -20.28 20.54
CA ASP A 30 23.43 -21.21 21.63
C ASP A 30 23.72 -20.39 22.90
N PRO A 31 22.90 -20.48 23.96
CA PRO A 31 23.06 -19.67 25.16
C PRO A 31 24.41 -19.88 25.88
N LYS A 32 25.04 -21.06 25.73
CA LYS A 32 26.37 -21.33 26.32
C LYS A 32 27.48 -20.54 25.62
N THR A 33 27.27 -20.18 24.36
CA THR A 33 28.23 -19.40 23.59
C THR A 33 28.00 -17.89 23.71
N ALA A 34 26.87 -17.43 24.25
CA ALA A 34 26.62 -16.01 24.45
C ALA A 34 27.60 -15.43 25.49
N ALA A 35 28.30 -14.36 25.10
CA ALA A 35 29.33 -13.69 25.90
C ALA A 35 28.86 -12.30 26.38
N SER A 36 28.18 -11.54 25.52
CA SER A 36 27.58 -10.25 25.88
C SER A 36 26.35 -9.96 25.04
N ILE A 37 25.46 -9.12 25.57
CA ILE A 37 24.27 -8.62 24.89
C ILE A 37 24.31 -7.09 24.87
N GLN A 38 23.94 -6.51 23.74
CA GLN A 38 23.73 -5.07 23.57
C GLN A 38 22.31 -4.86 23.04
N VAL A 39 21.67 -3.81 23.51
CA VAL A 39 20.35 -3.39 23.03
C VAL A 39 20.40 -1.93 22.65
N GLY A 40 19.81 -1.62 21.51
CA GLY A 40 19.69 -0.29 20.97
C GLY A 40 18.26 -0.01 20.50
N VAL A 41 18.13 1.16 19.88
CA VAL A 41 16.97 1.53 19.08
C VAL A 41 17.41 1.55 17.63
N VAL A 42 16.59 1.01 16.74
CA VAL A 42 16.83 1.10 15.29
C VAL A 42 16.94 2.58 14.89
N GLY A 43 18.08 2.98 14.32
CA GLY A 43 18.40 4.38 13.99
C GLY A 43 19.17 5.14 15.08
N GLY A 44 19.42 4.52 16.24
CA GLY A 44 20.33 5.00 17.27
C GLY A 44 19.79 6.11 18.19
N VAL A 45 18.57 6.59 17.97
CA VAL A 45 17.98 7.66 18.78
C VAL A 45 17.07 7.05 19.85
N ALA A 46 17.48 7.14 21.11
CA ALA A 46 16.73 6.63 22.26
C ALA A 46 15.57 7.55 22.67
N ARG A 47 14.72 7.90 21.69
CA ARG A 47 13.55 8.76 21.87
C ARG A 47 12.31 8.13 21.26
N PHE A 48 11.14 8.53 21.73
CA PHE A 48 9.86 8.14 21.15
C PHE A 48 8.91 9.32 21.06
N CYS A 49 8.09 9.37 20.03
CA CYS A 49 7.04 10.37 19.89
C CYS A 49 5.76 9.87 20.59
N PRO A 50 5.24 10.56 21.62
CA PRO A 50 4.01 10.13 22.28
C PRO A 50 2.82 10.10 21.32
N GLY A 51 2.14 8.95 21.21
CA GLY A 51 1.07 8.73 20.22
C GLY A 51 1.57 8.55 18.77
N GLY A 52 2.89 8.50 18.56
CA GLY A 52 3.51 8.28 17.25
C GLY A 52 3.74 6.79 16.94
N ALA A 53 4.56 6.55 15.92
CA ALA A 53 4.94 5.19 15.53
C ALA A 53 5.73 4.48 16.66
N ALA A 54 5.51 3.17 16.79
CA ALA A 54 6.23 2.35 17.75
C ALA A 54 7.73 2.31 17.46
N VAL A 55 8.55 2.42 18.50
CA VAL A 55 10.00 2.33 18.39
C VAL A 55 10.42 0.87 18.26
N GLN A 56 11.24 0.54 17.26
CA GLN A 56 11.81 -0.81 17.14
C GLN A 56 13.17 -0.88 17.82
N LEU A 57 13.39 -1.96 18.57
CA LEU A 57 14.65 -2.26 19.21
C LEU A 57 15.54 -3.10 18.29
N ASP A 58 16.85 -2.96 18.44
CA ASP A 58 17.84 -3.88 17.89
C ASP A 58 18.62 -4.53 19.02
N VAL A 59 18.93 -5.83 18.86
CA VAL A 59 19.70 -6.59 19.85
C VAL A 59 20.85 -7.27 19.15
N ALA A 60 22.06 -7.04 19.66
CA ALA A 60 23.28 -7.71 19.21
C ALA A 60 23.82 -8.59 20.32
N VAL A 61 24.09 -9.86 20.01
CA VAL A 61 24.72 -10.81 20.94
C VAL A 61 26.09 -11.19 20.40
N ALA A 62 27.13 -10.89 21.16
CA ALA A 62 28.47 -11.37 20.88
C ALA A 62 28.65 -12.76 21.50
N THR A 63 29.24 -13.68 20.75
CA THR A 63 29.52 -15.04 21.18
C THR A 63 31.00 -15.22 21.57
N THR A 64 31.31 -16.26 22.35
CA THR A 64 32.66 -16.56 22.85
C THR A 64 33.67 -16.90 21.74
N ASP A 65 33.19 -17.24 20.55
CA ASP A 65 34.01 -17.42 19.33
C ASP A 65 34.24 -16.11 18.55
N GLY A 66 33.76 -14.97 19.06
CA GLY A 66 33.95 -13.65 18.47
C GLY A 66 32.93 -13.25 17.39
N ARG A 67 31.92 -14.08 17.09
CA ARG A 67 30.83 -13.68 16.19
C ARG A 67 29.87 -12.72 16.89
N VAL A 68 29.16 -11.93 16.08
CA VAL A 68 28.04 -11.08 16.53
C VAL A 68 26.81 -11.49 15.75
N LEU A 69 25.72 -11.74 16.47
CA LEU A 69 24.43 -12.09 15.92
C LEU A 69 23.43 -10.98 16.24
N ASP A 70 22.89 -10.34 15.22
CA ASP A 70 21.90 -9.27 15.38
C ASP A 70 20.47 -9.79 15.21
N SER A 71 19.52 -9.15 15.87
CA SER A 71 18.10 -9.25 15.54
C SER A 71 17.80 -8.60 14.18
N TRP A 72 16.64 -8.88 13.59
CA TRP A 72 16.21 -8.17 12.39
C TRP A 72 15.59 -6.81 12.73
N SER A 73 15.50 -5.93 11.73
CA SER A 73 14.70 -4.71 11.76
C SER A 73 13.64 -4.72 10.66
N SER A 74 12.67 -3.80 10.72
CA SER A 74 11.60 -3.68 9.73
C SER A 74 12.17 -3.43 8.33
N GLY A 75 11.73 -4.20 7.35
CA GLY A 75 12.23 -4.14 5.98
C GLY A 75 13.49 -4.97 5.69
N GLU A 76 14.15 -5.53 6.71
CA GLU A 76 15.28 -6.46 6.53
C GLU A 76 14.84 -7.92 6.39
N GLY A 77 15.67 -8.71 5.70
CA GLY A 77 15.50 -10.16 5.65
C GLY A 77 15.79 -10.83 6.99
N ARG A 78 15.02 -11.87 7.34
CA ARG A 78 15.16 -12.61 8.61
C ARG A 78 16.26 -13.68 8.60
N ALA A 79 16.82 -13.97 7.43
CA ALA A 79 17.83 -15.02 7.27
C ALA A 79 19.12 -14.66 8.05
N GLY A 80 19.57 -15.57 8.91
CA GLY A 80 20.76 -15.35 9.75
C GLY A 80 20.60 -14.31 10.87
N ARG A 81 19.40 -13.79 11.09
CA ARG A 81 19.08 -12.86 12.18
C ARG A 81 18.47 -13.59 13.38
N LEU A 82 18.70 -13.08 14.58
CA LEU A 82 18.10 -13.62 15.81
C LEU A 82 16.62 -13.23 15.91
N PRO A 83 15.74 -14.18 16.30
CA PRO A 83 14.37 -13.84 16.64
C PRO A 83 14.22 -13.12 17.97
N PHE A 84 13.29 -12.16 18.03
CA PHE A 84 12.99 -11.45 19.28
C PHE A 84 12.46 -12.37 20.38
N SER A 85 11.91 -13.54 20.01
CA SER A 85 11.54 -14.61 20.94
C SER A 85 12.73 -15.29 21.61
N THR A 86 13.97 -15.03 21.17
CA THR A 86 15.20 -15.47 21.86
C THR A 86 15.43 -14.70 23.17
N PHE A 87 14.74 -13.56 23.34
CA PHE A 87 14.95 -12.66 24.46
C PHE A 87 13.74 -12.59 25.38
N GLU A 88 14.01 -12.33 26.66
CA GLU A 88 13.03 -11.95 27.65
C GLU A 88 13.09 -10.44 27.88
N TRP A 89 11.92 -9.81 27.95
CA TRP A 89 11.78 -8.36 28.00
C TRP A 89 11.13 -7.92 29.30
N THR A 90 11.67 -6.89 29.93
CA THR A 90 11.02 -6.17 31.02
C THR A 90 11.00 -4.70 30.68
N THR A 91 9.85 -4.04 30.84
CA THR A 91 9.69 -2.61 30.58
C THR A 91 9.17 -1.92 31.84
N SER A 92 9.57 -0.67 32.07
CA SER A 92 8.96 0.16 33.11
C SER A 92 7.60 0.74 32.70
N TRP A 93 7.28 0.70 31.41
CA TRP A 93 6.02 1.19 30.84
C TRP A 93 5.77 0.59 29.45
N GLY A 94 4.59 0.03 29.23
CA GLY A 94 4.23 -0.62 27.97
C GLY A 94 4.73 -2.07 27.86
N ALA A 95 4.90 -2.55 26.64
CA ALA A 95 5.40 -3.91 26.35
C ALA A 95 6.27 -3.93 25.09
N VAL A 96 7.07 -4.97 24.91
CA VAL A 96 7.78 -5.25 23.65
C VAL A 96 7.06 -6.40 22.95
N ASP A 97 6.71 -6.24 21.67
CA ASP A 97 6.04 -7.29 20.90
C ASP A 97 7.03 -8.29 20.25
N GLY A 98 6.49 -9.31 19.56
CA GLY A 98 7.28 -10.39 18.97
C GLY A 98 8.19 -9.99 17.80
N ASP A 99 8.09 -8.77 17.31
CA ASP A 99 8.94 -8.20 16.26
C ASP A 99 9.85 -7.08 16.80
N GLY A 100 9.90 -6.91 18.14
CA GLY A 100 10.80 -5.97 18.80
C GLY A 100 10.28 -4.54 18.87
N PHE A 101 8.99 -4.30 18.60
CA PHE A 101 8.41 -2.97 18.73
C PHE A 101 7.96 -2.71 20.17
N VAL A 102 8.32 -1.54 20.68
CA VAL A 102 7.87 -1.03 21.97
C VAL A 102 6.46 -0.44 21.82
N ARG A 103 5.48 -1.11 22.42
CA ARG A 103 4.07 -0.70 22.49
C ARG A 103 3.83 0.07 23.79
N LEU A 104 3.79 1.39 23.69
CA LEU A 104 3.45 2.29 24.78
C LEU A 104 1.94 2.57 24.77
N PRO A 105 1.32 2.92 25.91
CA PRO A 105 -0.06 3.40 25.91
C PRO A 105 -0.27 4.64 25.03
N ASP A 106 -1.41 4.71 24.35
CA ASP A 106 -1.75 5.78 23.39
C ASP A 106 -2.04 7.14 24.03
N ASP A 107 -1.92 7.27 25.36
CA ASP A 107 -2.19 8.51 26.10
C ASP A 107 -0.93 9.39 26.19
N PRO A 108 -0.81 10.47 25.39
CA PRO A 108 0.39 11.30 25.38
C PRO A 108 0.60 12.06 26.69
N LEU A 109 -0.47 12.32 27.44
CA LEU A 109 -0.36 13.01 28.73
C LEU A 109 0.25 12.09 29.80
N ALA A 110 0.23 10.76 29.62
CA ALA A 110 0.91 9.82 30.52
C ALA A 110 2.43 9.75 30.29
N ALA A 111 2.90 10.23 29.14
CA ALA A 111 4.31 10.28 28.78
C ALA A 111 5.05 11.48 29.39
N ILE A 112 4.33 12.54 29.82
CA ILE A 112 4.93 13.74 30.40
C ILE A 112 5.80 13.38 31.61
N GLY A 113 7.08 13.78 31.57
CA GLY A 113 8.04 13.54 32.64
C GLY A 113 8.42 12.06 32.85
N ARG A 114 8.02 11.16 31.94
CA ARG A 114 8.25 9.72 32.08
C ARG A 114 9.40 9.27 31.18
N THR A 115 10.32 8.47 31.72
CA THR A 115 11.30 7.71 30.94
C THR A 115 10.92 6.23 30.90
N VAL A 116 11.21 5.54 29.81
CA VAL A 116 10.93 4.10 29.66
C VAL A 116 12.23 3.31 29.74
N ALA A 117 12.46 2.63 30.85
CA ALA A 117 13.56 1.68 30.97
C ALA A 117 13.13 0.34 30.37
N ILE A 118 13.92 -0.16 29.43
CA ILE A 118 13.72 -1.46 28.79
C ILE A 118 14.94 -2.30 29.09
N GLU A 119 14.72 -3.43 29.73
CA GLU A 119 15.74 -4.44 29.99
C GLU A 119 15.47 -5.64 29.11
N VAL A 120 16.52 -6.14 28.47
CA VAL A 120 16.50 -7.36 27.67
C VAL A 120 17.45 -8.39 28.29
N ARG A 121 17.02 -9.65 28.32
CA ARG A 121 17.83 -10.79 28.76
C ARG A 121 17.82 -11.88 27.72
N VAL A 122 18.88 -12.67 27.66
CA VAL A 122 18.84 -13.94 26.94
C VAL A 122 18.09 -14.96 27.81
N ALA A 123 17.04 -15.59 27.28
CA ALA A 123 16.11 -16.41 28.08
C ALA A 123 16.79 -17.49 28.95
N GLU A 124 17.79 -18.19 28.39
CA GLU A 124 18.53 -19.24 29.11
C GLU A 124 19.81 -18.72 29.80
N ARG A 125 20.09 -17.41 29.75
CA ARG A 125 21.25 -16.74 30.36
C ARG A 125 20.85 -15.39 30.97
N PRO A 126 20.09 -15.40 32.09
CA PRO A 126 19.58 -14.18 32.71
C PRO A 126 20.69 -13.28 33.29
N ASP A 127 21.93 -13.78 33.42
CA ASP A 127 23.11 -12.99 33.75
C ASP A 127 23.53 -12.04 32.63
N LEU A 128 23.22 -12.38 31.37
CA LEU A 128 23.44 -11.52 30.21
C LEU A 128 22.23 -10.61 30.01
N ARG A 129 22.40 -9.35 30.38
CA ARG A 129 21.36 -8.33 30.24
C ARG A 129 21.87 -7.07 29.56
N GLY A 130 21.02 -6.48 28.73
CA GLY A 130 21.19 -5.16 28.13
C GLY A 130 20.08 -4.23 28.61
N GLN A 131 20.35 -2.93 28.61
CA GLN A 131 19.34 -1.93 28.97
C GLN A 131 19.40 -0.74 28.03
N VAL A 132 18.23 -0.24 27.65
CA VAL A 132 18.06 1.04 26.95
C VAL A 132 16.99 1.86 27.66
N THR A 133 17.15 3.18 27.68
CA THR A 133 16.18 4.10 28.25
C THR A 133 15.65 5.01 27.16
N LEU A 134 14.34 4.97 26.92
CA LEU A 134 13.67 5.87 25.98
C LEU A 134 13.17 7.13 26.70
N THR A 135 13.35 8.26 26.04
CA THR A 135 12.83 9.56 26.48
C THR A 135 11.75 10.06 25.52
N PRO A 136 10.65 10.65 26.00
CA PRO A 136 9.63 11.21 25.12
C PRO A 136 10.23 12.40 24.36
N ASP A 137 9.97 12.46 23.07
CA ASP A 137 10.25 13.59 22.21
C ASP A 137 8.92 14.21 21.77
N PHE A 138 8.63 15.39 22.32
CA PHE A 138 7.42 16.13 22.01
C PHE A 138 7.57 17.01 20.76
N GLY A 139 8.75 17.03 20.13
CA GLY A 139 9.05 17.83 18.94
C GLY A 139 8.77 17.14 17.60
N CYS A 140 8.20 15.93 17.59
CA CYS A 140 8.05 15.12 16.38
C CYS A 140 7.01 15.61 15.35
N GLY A 141 6.21 16.63 15.68
CA GLY A 141 5.11 17.06 14.82
C GLY A 141 3.98 16.04 14.76
N GLY A 142 2.93 16.35 14.00
CA GLY A 142 1.82 15.41 13.82
C GLY A 142 0.52 16.08 13.40
N SER A 143 -0.57 15.33 13.46
CA SER A 143 -1.91 15.86 13.18
C SER A 143 -2.97 15.22 14.05
N VAL A 144 -4.00 15.99 14.39
CA VAL A 144 -5.28 15.50 14.92
C VAL A 144 -6.39 15.86 13.95
N GLY A 145 -7.52 15.15 14.00
CA GLY A 145 -8.63 15.34 13.09
C GLY A 145 -9.02 14.04 12.40
N GLY A 146 -9.44 14.15 11.14
CA GLY A 146 -9.77 12.98 10.35
C GLY A 146 -10.02 13.30 8.88
N SER A 147 -10.25 12.24 8.12
CA SER A 147 -10.65 12.29 6.72
C SER A 147 -12.04 11.68 6.53
N GLY A 148 -12.71 12.07 5.45
CA GLY A 148 -13.87 11.35 4.95
C GLY A 148 -13.53 9.90 4.60
N ILE A 149 -14.57 9.07 4.51
CA ILE A 149 -14.43 7.66 4.12
C ILE A 149 -13.93 7.60 2.68
N ALA A 150 -12.92 6.78 2.40
CA ALA A 150 -12.46 6.58 1.02
C ALA A 150 -13.52 5.84 0.18
N GLY A 151 -13.62 6.23 -1.08
CA GLY A 151 -14.42 5.56 -2.08
C GLY A 151 -13.90 4.16 -2.38
N THR A 152 -14.82 3.24 -2.66
CA THR A 152 -14.45 1.85 -2.98
C THR A 152 -13.86 1.77 -4.38
N SER A 153 -12.74 1.07 -4.56
CA SER A 153 -12.25 0.75 -5.91
C SER A 153 -13.26 -0.10 -6.68
N GLY A 154 -13.35 0.16 -7.98
CA GLY A 154 -14.12 -0.63 -8.92
C GLY A 154 -13.51 -2.01 -9.19
N PHE A 155 -14.36 -2.97 -9.50
CA PHE A 155 -13.98 -4.32 -9.87
C PHE A 155 -13.62 -4.39 -11.35
N GLY A 156 -12.62 -5.21 -11.68
CA GLY A 156 -12.31 -5.51 -13.07
C GLY A 156 -13.41 -6.32 -13.76
N GLY A 157 -13.61 -6.07 -15.05
CA GLY A 157 -14.47 -6.85 -15.92
C GLY A 157 -13.87 -8.23 -16.23
N SER A 158 -14.74 -9.23 -16.42
CA SER A 158 -14.31 -10.57 -16.81
C SER A 158 -13.95 -10.63 -18.29
N SER A 159 -13.01 -11.51 -18.67
CA SER A 159 -12.65 -11.68 -20.08
C SER A 159 -13.69 -12.52 -20.82
N GLY A 160 -13.88 -12.21 -22.10
CA GLY A 160 -14.81 -12.90 -22.97
C GLY A 160 -14.38 -14.35 -23.26
N ALA A 161 -15.38 -15.22 -23.41
CA ALA A 161 -15.14 -16.63 -23.73
C ALA A 161 -14.56 -16.81 -25.15
N PRO A 162 -13.65 -17.76 -25.37
CA PRO A 162 -13.18 -18.07 -26.72
C PRO A 162 -14.31 -18.65 -27.58
N GLY A 163 -14.32 -18.32 -28.87
CA GLY A 163 -15.21 -18.92 -29.85
C GLY A 163 -14.81 -20.37 -30.14
N ALA A 164 -15.80 -21.25 -30.31
CA ALA A 164 -15.55 -22.63 -30.70
C ALA A 164 -15.07 -22.72 -32.17
N GLY A 165 -14.15 -23.63 -32.45
CA GLY A 165 -13.74 -23.93 -33.82
C GLY A 165 -14.87 -24.54 -34.64
N GLY A 166 -14.86 -24.28 -35.94
CA GLY A 166 -15.77 -24.91 -36.90
C GLY A 166 -15.40 -26.37 -37.15
N ARG A 167 -16.39 -27.20 -37.44
CA ARG A 167 -16.19 -28.62 -37.78
C ARG A 167 -15.65 -28.77 -39.19
N ALA A 168 -14.74 -29.73 -39.36
CA ALA A 168 -14.24 -30.11 -40.67
C ALA A 168 -15.34 -30.81 -41.51
N ASP A 169 -15.20 -30.75 -42.83
CA ASP A 169 -16.08 -31.45 -43.75
C ASP A 169 -15.93 -32.99 -43.60
N ASP A 170 -17.06 -33.68 -43.43
CA ASP A 170 -17.14 -35.11 -43.14
C ASP A 170 -17.66 -35.98 -44.30
N GLY A 171 -17.88 -35.41 -45.50
CA GLY A 171 -18.54 -36.12 -46.59
C GLY A 171 -19.99 -35.68 -46.80
N SER A 172 -20.69 -35.41 -45.71
CA SER A 172 -22.13 -35.16 -45.66
C SER A 172 -22.46 -33.69 -45.39
N HIS A 173 -21.55 -32.97 -44.73
CA HIS A 173 -21.67 -31.55 -44.40
C HIS A 173 -20.38 -30.83 -44.79
N GLY A 174 -20.49 -29.64 -45.39
CA GLY A 174 -19.33 -28.80 -45.68
C GLY A 174 -18.66 -28.31 -44.39
N ALA A 175 -17.44 -27.80 -44.51
CA ALA A 175 -16.71 -27.25 -43.37
C ALA A 175 -17.46 -26.06 -42.76
N GLU A 176 -17.56 -26.03 -41.43
CA GLU A 176 -18.29 -24.98 -40.70
C GLU A 176 -17.37 -23.79 -40.38
N THR A 177 -17.97 -22.60 -40.30
CA THR A 177 -17.30 -21.38 -39.83
C THR A 177 -17.02 -21.45 -38.34
N GLY A 178 -15.86 -20.94 -37.90
CA GLY A 178 -15.54 -20.79 -36.48
C GLY A 178 -16.48 -19.79 -35.81
N GLN A 179 -16.82 -20.03 -34.54
CA GLN A 179 -17.69 -19.14 -33.79
C GLN A 179 -16.94 -17.87 -33.38
N ARG A 180 -17.68 -16.77 -33.24
CA ARG A 180 -17.15 -15.51 -32.71
C ARG A 180 -16.73 -15.66 -31.24
N GLY A 181 -15.65 -15.00 -30.84
CA GLY A 181 -15.29 -14.83 -29.44
C GLY A 181 -16.30 -13.95 -28.69
N GLY A 182 -16.53 -14.26 -27.41
CA GLY A 182 -17.39 -13.47 -26.54
C GLY A 182 -16.78 -12.11 -26.20
N PRO A 183 -17.59 -11.06 -25.97
CA PRO A 183 -17.07 -9.79 -25.49
C PRO A 183 -16.51 -9.91 -24.06
N GLY A 184 -15.53 -9.09 -23.72
CA GLY A 184 -15.13 -8.85 -22.33
C GLY A 184 -16.11 -7.90 -21.64
N ASP A 185 -16.28 -8.07 -20.33
CA ASP A 185 -17.16 -7.20 -19.55
C ASP A 185 -16.48 -5.85 -19.24
N HIS A 186 -17.28 -4.84 -18.99
CA HIS A 186 -16.78 -3.55 -18.52
C HIS A 186 -16.22 -3.65 -17.10
N GLY A 187 -15.21 -2.84 -16.78
CA GLY A 187 -14.82 -2.59 -15.40
C GLY A 187 -15.88 -1.73 -14.71
N SER A 188 -16.08 -1.93 -13.40
CA SER A 188 -17.02 -1.09 -12.65
C SER A 188 -16.37 0.24 -12.29
N HIS A 189 -17.18 1.29 -12.13
CA HIS A 189 -16.70 2.58 -11.64
C HIS A 189 -16.17 2.47 -10.20
N GLY A 190 -15.25 3.36 -9.85
CA GLY A 190 -14.88 3.63 -8.46
C GLY A 190 -15.99 4.41 -7.75
N GLY A 191 -16.11 4.22 -6.44
CA GLY A 191 -17.04 4.97 -5.61
C GLY A 191 -16.47 6.33 -5.22
N ASP A 192 -17.33 7.30 -4.97
CA ASP A 192 -16.91 8.63 -4.51
C ASP A 192 -16.37 8.59 -3.08
N GLY A 193 -15.47 9.52 -2.77
CA GLY A 193 -15.03 9.80 -1.42
C GLY A 193 -16.11 10.48 -0.58
N GLY A 194 -16.19 10.12 0.69
CA GLY A 194 -17.09 10.73 1.65
C GLY A 194 -16.67 12.14 2.08
N PRO A 195 -17.59 12.95 2.61
CA PRO A 195 -17.28 14.29 3.12
C PRO A 195 -16.34 14.21 4.32
N GLY A 196 -15.50 15.24 4.49
CA GLY A 196 -14.65 15.39 5.65
C GLY A 196 -15.43 15.64 6.95
N PRO A 197 -14.84 15.32 8.11
CA PRO A 197 -15.52 15.44 9.39
C PRO A 197 -15.75 16.90 9.80
N ALA A 198 -16.70 17.10 10.71
CA ALA A 198 -16.72 18.31 11.52
C ALA A 198 -15.76 18.13 12.70
N VAL A 199 -14.80 19.04 12.84
CA VAL A 199 -13.76 19.03 13.88
C VAL A 199 -13.93 20.25 14.77
N VAL A 200 -14.02 20.00 16.08
CA VAL A 200 -13.95 21.05 17.10
C VAL A 200 -12.71 20.79 17.94
N ALA A 201 -11.81 21.76 18.00
CA ALA A 201 -10.52 21.65 18.64
C ALA A 201 -10.29 22.74 19.67
N TRP A 202 -9.51 22.40 20.70
CA TRP A 202 -9.06 23.31 21.75
C TRP A 202 -7.55 23.22 21.90
N LEU A 203 -6.90 24.38 22.01
CA LEU A 203 -5.44 24.49 22.09
C LEU A 203 -5.05 25.36 23.29
N GLY A 204 -4.15 24.86 24.12
CA GLY A 204 -3.62 25.55 25.28
C GLY A 204 -2.20 25.14 25.60
N TYR A 205 -1.73 25.57 26.75
CA TYR A 205 -0.45 25.13 27.32
C TYR A 205 -0.68 24.35 28.61
N VAL A 206 0.19 23.36 28.85
CA VAL A 206 0.28 22.62 30.12
C VAL A 206 1.67 22.86 30.73
N GLU A 207 1.71 23.07 32.04
CA GLU A 207 2.97 23.25 32.78
C GLU A 207 3.54 21.89 33.19
N THR A 208 4.79 21.62 32.84
CA THR A 208 5.46 20.34 33.07
C THR A 208 6.80 20.53 33.77
N GLY A 209 6.78 20.69 35.10
CA GLY A 209 7.96 20.55 35.96
C GLY A 209 9.21 21.39 35.61
N GLY A 210 9.10 22.40 34.76
CA GLY A 210 10.22 23.18 34.24
C GLY A 210 10.04 23.65 32.79
N GLU A 211 9.21 22.97 32.01
CA GLU A 211 8.91 23.29 30.62
C GLU A 211 7.41 23.53 30.41
N ARG A 212 7.08 24.19 29.30
CA ARG A 212 5.70 24.45 28.88
C ARG A 212 5.48 23.72 27.57
N LEU A 213 4.56 22.76 27.57
CA LEU A 213 4.16 22.03 26.37
C LEU A 213 2.81 22.51 25.88
N ALA A 214 2.62 22.53 24.56
CA ALA A 214 1.32 22.75 23.97
C ALA A 214 0.46 21.49 24.10
N ILE A 215 -0.83 21.68 24.39
CA ILE A 215 -1.82 20.61 24.46
C ILE A 215 -2.96 20.91 23.49
N LEU A 216 -3.22 19.97 22.59
CA LEU A 216 -4.25 20.06 21.57
C LEU A 216 -5.24 18.92 21.76
N ARG A 217 -6.52 19.26 21.86
CA ARG A 217 -7.62 18.29 21.97
C ARG A 217 -8.61 18.53 20.86
N ALA A 218 -8.94 17.50 20.10
CA ALA A 218 -9.89 17.56 18.99
C ALA A 218 -11.02 16.56 19.20
N ARG A 219 -12.25 16.97 18.93
CA ARG A 219 -13.42 16.09 18.85
C ARG A 219 -13.76 15.82 17.40
N VAL A 220 -13.75 14.55 17.02
CA VAL A 220 -14.00 14.07 15.65
C VAL A 220 -14.97 12.90 15.74
N HIS A 221 -16.13 13.00 15.09
CA HIS A 221 -17.19 11.97 15.16
C HIS A 221 -17.56 11.50 16.59
N GLY A 222 -17.49 12.42 17.57
CA GLY A 222 -17.75 12.12 18.98
C GLY A 222 -16.58 11.50 19.75
N GLN A 223 -15.50 11.12 19.07
CA GLN A 223 -14.26 10.67 19.72
C GLN A 223 -13.37 11.88 20.04
N VAL A 224 -12.63 11.79 21.15
CA VAL A 224 -11.68 12.81 21.57
C VAL A 224 -10.27 12.31 21.29
N GLN A 225 -9.52 13.07 20.49
CA GLN A 225 -8.10 12.90 20.27
C GLN A 225 -7.37 13.95 21.09
N THR A 226 -6.26 13.57 21.73
CA THR A 226 -5.39 14.50 22.48
C THR A 226 -3.97 14.34 21.96
N ALA A 227 -3.27 15.46 21.81
CA ALA A 227 -1.86 15.54 21.50
C ALA A 227 -1.18 16.50 22.48
N VAL A 228 0.08 16.22 22.78
CA VAL A 228 0.97 17.08 23.55
C VAL A 228 2.22 17.25 22.71
N PHE A 229 2.72 18.48 22.59
CA PHE A 229 3.88 18.76 21.76
C PHE A 229 4.69 19.95 22.24
N ASP A 230 5.96 19.98 21.84
CA ASP A 230 6.85 21.12 22.04
C ASP A 230 6.54 22.19 20.99
N PRO A 231 6.14 23.41 21.38
CA PRO A 231 5.86 24.48 20.42
C PRO A 231 7.08 24.92 19.59
N ALA A 232 8.30 24.57 20.00
CA ALA A 232 9.53 24.84 19.24
C ALA A 232 9.92 23.71 18.27
N GLY A 233 9.20 22.58 18.28
CA GLY A 233 9.45 21.42 17.44
C GLY A 233 8.85 21.52 16.03
N GLU A 234 8.66 20.36 15.41
CA GLU A 234 7.98 20.24 14.12
C GLU A 234 6.50 20.65 14.23
N PRO A 235 5.92 21.20 13.14
CA PRO A 235 4.57 21.75 13.17
C PRO A 235 3.51 20.67 13.38
N TRP A 236 2.42 21.07 14.04
CA TRP A 236 1.22 20.26 14.21
C TRP A 236 0.07 20.77 13.36
N ALA A 237 -0.79 19.86 12.91
CA ALA A 237 -1.97 20.18 12.12
C ALA A 237 -3.28 19.73 12.77
N VAL A 238 -4.35 20.49 12.56
CA VAL A 238 -5.73 20.09 12.76
C VAL A 238 -6.36 19.93 11.38
N VAL A 239 -6.84 18.73 11.06
CA VAL A 239 -7.28 18.38 9.70
C VAL A 239 -8.73 17.91 9.63
N ALA A 240 -9.42 18.29 8.57
CA ALA A 240 -10.77 17.82 8.26
C ALA A 240 -10.88 17.53 6.77
N PHE A 241 -10.18 16.51 6.30
CA PHE A 241 -10.04 16.22 4.88
C PHE A 241 -11.26 15.50 4.30
N GLY A 242 -11.54 15.73 3.03
CA GLY A 242 -12.44 14.85 2.28
C GLY A 242 -11.84 13.46 2.07
N GLY A 243 -12.71 12.47 1.86
CA GLY A 243 -12.30 11.10 1.51
C GLY A 243 -11.78 11.03 0.08
N GLN A 244 -10.81 10.18 -0.18
CA GLN A 244 -10.31 9.94 -1.54
C GLN A 244 -11.37 9.21 -2.39
N GLY A 245 -11.48 9.52 -3.67
CA GLY A 245 -12.27 8.74 -4.64
C GLY A 245 -11.65 7.38 -4.95
N GLY A 246 -12.47 6.37 -5.19
CA GLY A 246 -12.03 5.02 -5.54
C GLY A 246 -11.54 4.95 -6.99
N SER A 247 -10.54 4.13 -7.27
CA SER A 247 -10.09 3.88 -8.65
C SER A 247 -11.15 3.11 -9.46
N GLY A 248 -11.28 3.39 -10.75
CA GLY A 248 -12.09 2.61 -11.66
C GLY A 248 -11.52 1.21 -11.94
N GLY A 249 -12.39 0.26 -12.24
CA GLY A 249 -12.02 -1.12 -12.57
C GLY A 249 -11.51 -1.26 -14.02
N ARG A 250 -10.57 -2.17 -14.26
CA ARG A 250 -10.11 -2.48 -15.62
C ARG A 250 -11.19 -3.24 -16.41
N GLY A 251 -11.40 -2.90 -17.67
CA GLY A 251 -12.25 -3.68 -18.59
C GLY A 251 -11.66 -5.04 -18.95
N GLY A 252 -12.51 -6.03 -19.15
CA GLY A 252 -12.13 -7.39 -19.52
C GLY A 252 -11.74 -7.51 -20.99
N ASP A 253 -10.77 -8.38 -21.29
CA ASP A 253 -10.33 -8.61 -22.66
C ASP A 253 -11.39 -9.41 -23.44
N GLY A 254 -11.56 -9.13 -24.73
CA GLY A 254 -12.43 -9.90 -25.61
C GLY A 254 -11.88 -11.30 -25.89
N GLY A 255 -12.77 -12.29 -25.98
CA GLY A 255 -12.39 -13.67 -26.28
C GLY A 255 -11.90 -13.83 -27.72
N PRO A 256 -10.94 -14.72 -28.01
CA PRO A 256 -10.52 -14.98 -29.38
C PRO A 256 -11.63 -15.66 -30.18
N GLY A 257 -11.68 -15.43 -31.49
CA GLY A 257 -12.56 -16.14 -32.41
C GLY A 257 -12.08 -17.56 -32.68
N GLY A 258 -13.03 -18.46 -32.96
CA GLY A 258 -12.76 -19.85 -33.28
C GLY A 258 -12.17 -20.02 -34.69
N THR A 259 -11.33 -21.02 -34.88
CA THR A 259 -10.79 -21.35 -36.21
C THR A 259 -11.86 -21.96 -37.10
N GLY A 260 -11.88 -21.64 -38.40
CA GLY A 260 -12.76 -22.30 -39.37
C GLY A 260 -12.41 -23.78 -39.58
N GLY A 261 -13.42 -24.59 -39.88
CA GLY A 261 -13.26 -26.02 -40.15
C GLY A 261 -12.50 -26.29 -41.45
N ALA A 262 -11.77 -27.40 -41.51
CA ALA A 262 -11.08 -27.80 -42.74
C ALA A 262 -12.05 -28.44 -43.74
N GLY A 263 -12.05 -27.97 -44.98
CA GLY A 263 -12.67 -28.61 -46.13
C GLY A 263 -11.81 -29.75 -46.70
N ARG A 264 -12.35 -30.46 -47.69
CA ARG A 264 -11.70 -31.56 -48.39
C ARG A 264 -10.82 -31.03 -49.53
N ALA A 265 -9.58 -31.51 -49.61
CA ALA A 265 -8.73 -31.20 -50.75
C ALA A 265 -9.28 -31.88 -52.03
N PRO A 266 -9.17 -31.24 -53.21
CA PRO A 266 -9.51 -31.89 -54.46
C PRO A 266 -8.68 -33.17 -54.64
N THR A 267 -9.33 -34.26 -55.04
CA THR A 267 -8.61 -35.49 -55.38
C THR A 267 -8.18 -35.39 -56.84
N SER A 268 -6.87 -35.35 -57.09
CA SER A 268 -6.36 -35.42 -58.45
C SER A 268 -6.75 -36.78 -59.04
N GLY A 269 -7.61 -36.76 -60.06
CA GLY A 269 -8.04 -37.96 -60.79
C GLY A 269 -6.80 -38.76 -61.19
N SER A 270 -6.72 -40.01 -60.72
CA SER A 270 -5.60 -40.88 -61.03
C SER A 270 -5.53 -41.02 -62.55
N SER A 271 -4.41 -40.59 -63.16
CA SER A 271 -4.13 -40.74 -64.59
C SER A 271 -3.85 -42.21 -64.91
N GLY A 272 -4.83 -43.08 -64.64
CA GLY A 272 -4.83 -44.47 -65.01
C GLY A 272 -5.28 -44.60 -66.46
N SER A 273 -4.42 -45.18 -67.29
CA SER A 273 -4.64 -45.48 -68.70
C SER A 273 -5.79 -46.46 -68.90
N GLY A 274 -7.03 -45.99 -68.83
CA GLY A 274 -8.22 -46.82 -69.03
C GLY A 274 -9.45 -45.97 -69.21
N SER A 275 -9.86 -45.81 -70.47
CA SER A 275 -11.11 -45.28 -71.05
C SER A 275 -12.34 -45.05 -70.12
N GLY A 276 -12.20 -44.16 -69.14
CA GLY A 276 -13.27 -43.67 -68.29
C GLY A 276 -12.76 -42.48 -67.49
N SER A 277 -12.97 -41.27 -68.01
CA SER A 277 -12.61 -40.02 -67.32
C SER A 277 -13.50 -39.84 -66.07
N SER A 278 -13.10 -40.41 -64.93
CA SER A 278 -13.67 -40.00 -63.65
C SER A 278 -13.12 -38.61 -63.34
N GLU A 279 -13.93 -37.57 -63.54
CA GLU A 279 -13.62 -36.23 -63.04
C GLU A 279 -13.35 -36.36 -61.53
N GLY A 280 -12.16 -35.93 -61.09
CA GLY A 280 -11.79 -36.00 -59.68
C GLY A 280 -12.76 -35.20 -58.81
N ASP A 281 -12.93 -35.59 -57.54
CA ASP A 281 -13.76 -34.82 -56.60
C ASP A 281 -13.14 -33.41 -56.47
N PRO A 282 -13.88 -32.33 -56.76
CA PRO A 282 -13.36 -30.96 -56.68
C PRO A 282 -12.98 -30.54 -55.25
N GLY A 283 -13.28 -31.36 -54.24
CA GLY A 283 -13.06 -31.04 -52.84
C GLY A 283 -14.09 -30.02 -52.34
N SER A 284 -13.88 -29.53 -51.12
CA SER A 284 -14.73 -28.50 -50.51
C SER A 284 -13.89 -27.39 -49.89
N ASP A 285 -14.47 -26.20 -49.84
CA ASP A 285 -13.84 -25.04 -49.24
C ASP A 285 -13.73 -25.21 -47.72
N GLY A 286 -12.71 -24.59 -47.11
CA GLY A 286 -12.62 -24.46 -45.66
C GLY A 286 -13.61 -23.43 -45.14
N GLY A 287 -14.06 -23.61 -43.90
CA GLY A 287 -14.91 -22.63 -43.21
C GLY A 287 -14.15 -21.36 -42.86
N ASP A 288 -14.84 -20.23 -42.80
CA ASP A 288 -14.25 -18.96 -42.34
C ASP A 288 -13.87 -19.05 -40.84
N GLY A 289 -12.88 -18.28 -40.40
CA GLY A 289 -12.60 -18.08 -38.98
C GLY A 289 -13.62 -17.15 -38.34
N GLY A 290 -13.90 -17.34 -37.05
CA GLY A 290 -14.77 -16.47 -36.29
C GLY A 290 -14.07 -15.17 -35.90
N ASP A 291 -14.81 -14.07 -35.81
CA ASP A 291 -14.25 -12.80 -35.34
C ASP A 291 -13.90 -12.85 -33.84
N GLY A 292 -12.97 -12.01 -33.42
CA GLY A 292 -12.67 -11.78 -32.02
C GLY A 292 -13.82 -11.06 -31.30
N GLY A 293 -13.88 -11.27 -29.99
CA GLY A 293 -14.74 -10.52 -29.08
C GLY A 293 -14.24 -9.10 -28.87
N GLN A 294 -15.15 -8.17 -28.58
CA GLN A 294 -14.77 -6.80 -28.21
C GLN A 294 -14.20 -6.79 -26.78
N GLY A 295 -13.22 -5.94 -26.51
CA GLY A 295 -12.78 -5.66 -25.14
C GLY A 295 -13.80 -4.78 -24.41
N GLY A 296 -13.91 -4.94 -23.09
CA GLY A 296 -14.74 -4.09 -22.24
C GLY A 296 -14.07 -2.74 -21.96
N ASP A 297 -14.88 -1.69 -21.85
CA ASP A 297 -14.43 -0.38 -21.33
C ASP A 297 -13.96 -0.50 -19.87
N GLY A 298 -12.99 0.32 -19.47
CA GLY A 298 -12.65 0.53 -18.07
C GLY A 298 -13.72 1.38 -17.38
N GLY A 299 -13.88 1.19 -16.06
CA GLY A 299 -14.77 2.02 -15.26
C GLY A 299 -14.14 3.37 -14.93
N ASP A 300 -14.95 4.41 -14.78
CA ASP A 300 -14.47 5.73 -14.33
C ASP A 300 -13.99 5.69 -12.88
N GLY A 301 -13.06 6.58 -12.51
CA GLY A 301 -12.69 6.83 -11.13
C GLY A 301 -13.77 7.62 -10.38
N GLY A 302 -13.85 7.41 -9.07
CA GLY A 302 -14.77 8.15 -8.20
C GLY A 302 -14.28 9.57 -7.92
N ASP A 303 -15.21 10.49 -7.69
CA ASP A 303 -14.88 11.85 -7.27
C ASP A 303 -14.31 11.85 -5.84
N GLY A 304 -13.38 12.76 -5.55
CA GLY A 304 -12.94 13.03 -4.19
C GLY A 304 -14.06 13.68 -3.36
N GLY A 305 -14.17 13.30 -2.10
CA GLY A 305 -15.15 13.88 -1.18
C GLY A 305 -14.81 15.32 -0.82
N PRO A 306 -15.80 16.17 -0.53
CA PRO A 306 -15.53 17.54 -0.08
C PRO A 306 -14.86 17.55 1.30
N GLY A 307 -14.07 18.59 1.57
CA GLY A 307 -13.49 18.81 2.89
C GLY A 307 -14.54 19.10 3.97
N GLY A 308 -14.14 18.94 5.22
CA GLY A 308 -14.99 19.12 6.39
C GLY A 308 -15.00 20.55 6.93
N GLY A 309 -15.57 20.70 8.13
CA GLY A 309 -15.56 21.95 8.88
C GLY A 309 -14.60 21.89 10.06
N LEU A 310 -13.90 22.98 10.34
CA LEU A 310 -12.93 23.05 11.42
C LEU A 310 -13.13 24.32 12.25
N GLU A 311 -13.35 24.13 13.55
CA GLU A 311 -13.34 25.19 14.55
C GLU A 311 -12.24 24.94 15.58
N LEU A 312 -11.30 25.88 15.71
CA LEU A 312 -10.22 25.85 16.68
C LEU A 312 -10.39 27.01 17.66
N THR A 313 -10.57 26.66 18.94
CA THR A 313 -10.54 27.63 20.04
C THR A 313 -9.21 27.53 20.78
N TYR A 314 -8.36 28.55 20.69
CA TYR A 314 -7.14 28.62 21.50
C TYR A 314 -7.37 29.41 22.78
N ASP A 315 -6.55 29.15 23.80
CA ASP A 315 -6.62 29.87 25.06
C ASP A 315 -6.35 31.37 24.85
N ALA A 316 -7.34 32.20 25.20
CA ALA A 316 -7.24 33.66 25.07
C ALA A 316 -6.07 34.27 25.86
N ALA A 317 -5.53 33.56 26.86
CA ALA A 317 -4.34 33.94 27.60
C ALA A 317 -3.04 33.92 26.77
N PHE A 318 -3.00 33.21 25.65
CA PHE A 318 -1.80 32.96 24.85
C PHE A 318 -2.04 33.19 23.34
N PRO A 319 -2.07 34.46 22.88
CA PRO A 319 -2.36 34.80 21.48
C PRO A 319 -1.43 34.14 20.45
N GLU A 320 -0.21 33.79 20.84
CA GLU A 320 0.77 33.09 20.00
C GLU A 320 0.31 31.70 19.56
N LEU A 321 -0.63 31.08 20.28
CA LEU A 321 -1.20 29.78 19.92
C LEU A 321 -1.98 29.82 18.60
N ALA A 322 -2.45 31.00 18.17
CA ALA A 322 -3.20 31.17 16.93
C ALA A 322 -2.42 30.75 15.68
N THR A 323 -1.08 30.82 15.72
CA THR A 323 -0.20 30.47 14.60
C THR A 323 0.56 29.17 14.82
N LEU A 324 0.36 28.52 15.96
CA LEU A 324 1.16 27.35 16.35
C LEU A 324 0.77 26.08 15.58
N VAL A 325 -0.49 25.98 15.17
CA VAL A 325 -1.02 24.82 14.44
C VAL A 325 -1.50 25.20 13.05
N VAL A 326 -1.21 24.33 12.09
CA VAL A 326 -1.76 24.42 10.73
C VAL A 326 -3.20 23.92 10.75
N THR A 327 -4.10 24.60 10.04
CA THR A 327 -5.47 24.13 9.84
C THR A 327 -5.68 23.82 8.37
N ASP A 328 -6.25 22.66 8.05
CA ASP A 328 -6.45 22.24 6.65
C ASP A 328 -7.79 21.48 6.49
N THR A 329 -8.62 22.00 5.59
CA THR A 329 -9.96 21.50 5.26
C THR A 329 -10.08 21.16 3.78
N ARG A 330 -8.99 20.82 3.09
CA ARG A 330 -9.05 20.42 1.67
C ARG A 330 -9.96 19.21 1.40
N GLY A 331 -10.48 19.13 0.18
CA GLY A 331 -11.18 17.95 -0.30
C GLY A 331 -10.25 16.76 -0.53
N GLY A 332 -10.84 15.59 -0.76
CA GLY A 332 -10.11 14.38 -1.11
C GLY A 332 -9.65 14.39 -2.55
N ALA A 333 -8.62 13.60 -2.85
CA ALA A 333 -8.17 13.40 -4.22
C ALA A 333 -9.18 12.58 -5.04
N ALA A 334 -9.20 12.79 -6.34
CA ALA A 334 -9.93 11.95 -7.28
C ALA A 334 -9.40 10.50 -7.30
N GLY A 335 -10.24 9.57 -7.72
CA GLY A 335 -9.82 8.24 -8.16
C GLY A 335 -9.43 8.23 -9.63
N ASP A 336 -8.45 7.39 -9.99
CA ASP A 336 -8.03 7.21 -11.38
C ASP A 336 -9.07 6.41 -12.18
N GLY A 337 -9.19 6.69 -13.47
CA GLY A 337 -9.97 5.90 -14.42
C GLY A 337 -9.37 4.51 -14.67
N GLY A 338 -10.23 3.53 -14.93
CA GLY A 338 -9.86 2.16 -15.24
C GLY A 338 -9.36 2.01 -16.67
N TYR A 339 -8.40 1.11 -16.88
CA TYR A 339 -7.90 0.77 -18.22
C TYR A 339 -8.91 -0.04 -19.02
N PRO A 340 -8.94 0.08 -20.36
CA PRO A 340 -9.76 -0.77 -21.19
C PRO A 340 -9.23 -2.21 -21.27
N GLY A 341 -10.13 -3.13 -21.62
CA GLY A 341 -9.79 -4.44 -22.13
C GLY A 341 -9.39 -4.41 -23.60
N GLY A 342 -8.45 -5.26 -23.98
CA GLY A 342 -8.07 -5.47 -25.37
C GLY A 342 -9.15 -6.25 -26.14
N GLY A 343 -9.24 -6.04 -27.45
CA GLY A 343 -10.07 -6.87 -28.31
C GLY A 343 -9.47 -8.26 -28.50
N GLY A 344 -10.33 -9.26 -28.63
CA GLY A 344 -9.95 -10.64 -28.93
C GLY A 344 -9.40 -10.77 -30.35
N GLN A 345 -8.49 -11.71 -30.56
CA GLN A 345 -7.97 -11.98 -31.91
C GLN A 345 -9.04 -12.69 -32.76
N GLY A 346 -9.07 -12.45 -34.07
CA GLY A 346 -9.88 -13.23 -34.98
C GLY A 346 -9.30 -14.64 -35.17
N GLY A 347 -10.17 -15.63 -35.37
CA GLY A 347 -9.79 -17.01 -35.65
C GLY A 347 -9.30 -17.16 -37.09
N SER A 348 -8.41 -18.12 -37.32
CA SER A 348 -7.93 -18.40 -38.69
C SER A 348 -8.99 -19.14 -39.51
N GLY A 349 -9.12 -18.83 -40.80
CA GLY A 349 -9.93 -19.58 -41.74
C GLY A 349 -9.36 -20.98 -42.02
N GLY A 350 -10.27 -21.95 -42.19
CA GLY A 350 -9.95 -23.34 -42.43
C GLY A 350 -9.35 -23.59 -43.82
N THR A 351 -8.58 -24.66 -43.95
CA THR A 351 -7.98 -25.09 -45.22
C THR A 351 -9.00 -25.84 -46.08
N GLY A 352 -8.84 -25.89 -47.40
CA GLY A 352 -9.75 -26.62 -48.30
C GLY A 352 -9.42 -26.35 -49.77
N ALA A 353 -10.32 -26.73 -50.69
CA ALA A 353 -10.21 -26.38 -52.11
C ALA A 353 -10.05 -24.86 -52.30
N ARG A 354 -10.75 -24.06 -51.50
CA ARG A 354 -10.41 -22.68 -51.18
C ARG A 354 -10.27 -22.52 -49.67
N ARG A 355 -9.28 -21.73 -49.23
CA ARG A 355 -9.10 -21.40 -47.81
C ARG A 355 -10.21 -20.44 -47.37
N GLY A 356 -10.80 -20.71 -46.20
CA GLY A 356 -11.70 -19.77 -45.54
C GLY A 356 -10.97 -18.47 -45.16
N ARG A 357 -11.73 -17.39 -44.99
CA ARG A 357 -11.18 -16.10 -44.56
C ARG A 357 -10.83 -16.13 -43.08
N ASP A 358 -9.79 -15.40 -42.71
CA ASP A 358 -9.48 -15.14 -41.30
C ASP A 358 -10.53 -14.18 -40.71
N GLY A 359 -10.93 -14.42 -39.47
CA GLY A 359 -11.82 -13.54 -38.72
C GLY A 359 -11.14 -12.22 -38.37
N GLN A 360 -11.94 -11.19 -38.15
CA GLN A 360 -11.44 -9.87 -37.76
C GLN A 360 -11.11 -9.85 -36.26
N PRO A 361 -10.03 -9.16 -35.82
CA PRO A 361 -9.83 -8.89 -34.41
C PRO A 361 -10.94 -7.97 -33.88
N GLY A 362 -11.32 -8.16 -32.62
CA GLY A 362 -12.17 -7.22 -31.91
C GLY A 362 -11.44 -5.90 -31.65
N ALA A 363 -12.20 -4.83 -31.44
CA ALA A 363 -11.68 -3.57 -30.95
C ALA A 363 -11.45 -3.64 -29.43
N ALA A 364 -10.49 -2.84 -28.96
CA ALA A 364 -10.32 -2.60 -27.54
C ALA A 364 -11.46 -1.72 -27.00
N GLY A 365 -11.71 -1.81 -25.70
CA GLY A 365 -12.59 -0.90 -25.00
C GLY A 365 -11.98 0.51 -24.87
N ARG A 366 -12.71 1.41 -24.21
CA ARG A 366 -12.27 2.76 -23.85
C ARG A 366 -11.77 2.81 -22.40
N SER A 367 -10.77 3.63 -22.13
CA SER A 367 -10.40 3.96 -20.76
C SER A 367 -11.53 4.70 -20.06
N GLY A 368 -11.71 4.46 -18.77
CA GLY A 368 -12.53 5.30 -17.91
C GLY A 368 -11.87 6.67 -17.71
N SER A 369 -12.68 7.68 -17.38
CA SER A 369 -12.18 8.99 -16.97
C SER A 369 -11.76 8.99 -15.49
N ASP A 370 -10.76 9.79 -15.16
CA ASP A 370 -10.45 10.11 -13.76
C ASP A 370 -11.63 10.87 -13.13
N GLY A 371 -11.80 10.70 -11.82
CA GLY A 371 -12.72 11.51 -11.04
C GLY A 371 -12.25 12.95 -10.90
N ARG A 372 -13.05 13.77 -10.23
CA ARG A 372 -12.71 15.16 -9.88
C ARG A 372 -12.21 15.24 -8.45
N GLU A 373 -11.28 16.15 -8.20
CA GLU A 373 -10.87 16.46 -6.82
C GLU A 373 -12.05 17.05 -6.04
N GLY A 374 -12.11 16.71 -4.76
CA GLY A 374 -13.13 17.22 -3.84
C GLY A 374 -12.96 18.71 -3.59
N ALA A 375 -14.08 19.42 -3.48
CA ALA A 375 -14.04 20.82 -3.10
C ALA A 375 -13.46 21.00 -1.68
N PRO A 376 -12.70 22.07 -1.41
CA PRO A 376 -12.35 22.44 -0.04
C PRO A 376 -13.60 22.60 0.83
N GLY A 377 -13.48 22.25 2.11
CA GLY A 377 -14.49 22.45 3.12
C GLY A 377 -14.67 23.92 3.50
N THR A 378 -15.41 24.17 4.58
CA THR A 378 -15.54 25.54 5.07
C THR A 378 -14.18 26.06 5.52
N ALA A 379 -13.96 27.37 5.34
CA ALA A 379 -12.75 28.01 5.84
C ALA A 379 -12.63 27.77 7.36
N PRO A 380 -11.46 27.33 7.86
CA PRO A 380 -11.24 27.12 9.29
C PRO A 380 -11.58 28.37 10.11
N VAL A 381 -12.29 28.18 11.23
CA VAL A 381 -12.57 29.24 12.19
C VAL A 381 -11.59 29.12 13.36
N VAL A 382 -10.63 30.03 13.44
CA VAL A 382 -9.66 30.08 14.54
C VAL A 382 -9.95 31.27 15.42
N ARG A 383 -10.17 31.06 16.72
CA ARG A 383 -10.53 32.13 17.66
C ARG A 383 -9.98 31.92 19.07
N ALA A 384 -9.74 33.01 19.78
CA ALA A 384 -9.46 33.01 21.20
C ALA A 384 -10.72 32.66 22.01
N GLY A 385 -10.60 31.91 23.10
CA GLY A 385 -11.71 31.63 24.00
C GLY A 385 -11.29 30.95 25.32
N ASP A 386 -12.27 30.66 26.17
CA ASP A 386 -12.07 29.88 27.39
C ASP A 386 -12.05 28.39 27.06
N ILE A 387 -10.92 27.75 27.32
CA ILE A 387 -10.69 26.32 27.04
C ILE A 387 -10.79 25.43 28.28
N ARG A 388 -11.01 25.99 29.47
CA ARG A 388 -10.90 25.24 30.74
C ARG A 388 -11.83 24.04 30.82
N ALA A 389 -13.06 24.18 30.32
CA ALA A 389 -14.03 23.10 30.27
C ALA A 389 -13.59 21.93 29.37
N ALA A 390 -12.84 22.22 28.30
CA ALA A 390 -12.33 21.19 27.39
C ALA A 390 -11.20 20.37 28.00
N PHE A 391 -10.58 20.85 29.09
CA PHE A 391 -9.41 20.26 29.76
C PHE A 391 -9.62 20.06 31.27
N SER A 392 -10.86 19.92 31.72
CA SER A 392 -11.19 19.81 33.16
C SER A 392 -10.61 18.55 33.82
N ASP A 393 -10.35 17.51 33.04
CA ASP A 393 -9.74 16.23 33.47
C ASP A 393 -8.24 16.33 33.76
N LEU A 394 -7.55 17.40 33.33
CA LEU A 394 -6.11 17.53 33.58
C LEU A 394 -5.77 17.52 35.08
N GLY A 395 -6.62 18.13 35.91
CA GLY A 395 -6.43 18.19 37.36
C GLY A 395 -6.44 16.81 38.02
N GLU A 396 -7.27 15.88 37.52
CA GLU A 396 -7.32 14.49 38.00
C GLU A 396 -6.01 13.74 37.72
N ARG A 397 -5.24 14.22 36.73
CA ARG A 397 -3.96 13.66 36.31
C ARG A 397 -2.77 14.42 36.90
N GLY A 398 -3.01 15.36 37.81
CA GLY A 398 -1.95 16.20 38.42
C GLY A 398 -1.32 17.20 37.44
N LEU A 399 -1.99 17.48 36.32
CA LEU A 399 -1.57 18.46 35.32
C LEU A 399 -2.42 19.73 35.45
N VAL A 400 -1.83 20.88 35.13
CA VAL A 400 -2.51 22.18 35.22
C VAL A 400 -2.28 22.94 33.92
N LEU A 401 -3.35 23.56 33.41
CA LEU A 401 -3.22 24.52 32.31
C LEU A 401 -2.32 25.68 32.73
N ALA A 402 -1.46 26.12 31.82
CA ALA A 402 -0.58 27.24 32.09
C ALA A 402 -1.37 28.53 32.35
N ALA A 403 -0.87 29.35 33.26
CA ALA A 403 -1.32 30.72 33.45
C ALA A 403 -0.37 31.70 32.72
N PRO A 404 -0.85 32.88 32.31
CA PRO A 404 0.04 33.99 31.93
C PRO A 404 1.07 34.23 33.03
N ARG A 405 2.32 34.48 32.63
CA ARG A 405 3.40 34.84 33.57
C ARG A 405 3.32 36.30 33.99
#